data_AF-A0A7M3MF99-F1
#
_entry.id   AF-A0A7M3MF99-F1
#
_cell.length_a   1.000
_cell.length_b   1.000
_cell.length_c   1.000
_cell.angle_alpha   90.00
_cell.angle_beta   90.00
_cell.angle_gamma   90.00
#
_symmetry.space_group_name_H-M   'P 1'
#
loop_
_entity.id
_entity.type
_entity.pdbx_description
1 polymer ?
#
loop_
_entity_poly.entity_id
_entity_poly.type
_entity_poly.pdbx_seq_one_letter_code
_entity_poly.pdbx_strand_id
1 'polypeptide(L)'
;MLLIAAFLAFALGQAPALAHEGEADSPCLRVARERVTVHAGARAQVLDWHAAASCKGSRAVLAGCDTAPDELREEICRREVLAGAYTSACVYFRDVLCPDAYEPCKEWVLEQYERCKAKDMEWFRPARSAAERQAE
;
A
#
# COMPACT_ATOMS: atom_id res chain seq x y z
N MET A 1 27.04 -9.34 53.41
CA MET A 1 27.23 -9.93 52.07
C MET A 1 25.87 -10.24 51.49
N LEU A 2 25.45 -9.55 50.42
CA LEU A 2 24.63 -10.12 49.35
C LEU A 2 24.57 -9.08 48.21
N LEU A 3 25.28 -9.44 47.14
CA LEU A 3 25.36 -8.74 45.85
C LEU A 3 24.03 -8.92 45.11
N ILE A 4 23.43 -7.83 44.64
CA ILE A 4 22.40 -7.87 43.59
C ILE A 4 22.98 -7.13 42.39
N ALA A 5 23.66 -7.88 41.54
CA ALA A 5 23.95 -7.51 40.17
C ALA A 5 23.21 -8.53 39.29
N ALA A 6 22.15 -8.11 38.59
CA ALA A 6 21.55 -8.93 37.56
C ALA A 6 20.66 -8.11 36.62
N PHE A 7 21.16 -7.93 35.40
CA PHE A 7 20.42 -7.98 34.13
C PHE A 7 19.36 -6.91 33.83
N LEU A 8 19.84 -5.71 33.48
CA LEU A 8 19.16 -4.80 32.55
C LEU A 8 19.72 -5.02 31.14
N ALA A 9 19.35 -6.13 30.50
CA ALA A 9 19.73 -6.40 29.12
C ALA A 9 18.77 -7.40 28.47
N PHE A 10 17.57 -6.97 28.06
CA PHE A 10 16.86 -7.51 26.89
C PHE A 10 15.54 -6.77 26.65
N ALA A 11 15.55 -5.70 25.84
CA ALA A 11 14.31 -5.18 25.23
C ALA A 11 14.58 -4.36 23.96
N LEU A 12 15.70 -4.60 23.28
CA LEU A 12 15.95 -4.04 21.96
C LEU A 12 15.84 -5.16 20.93
N GLY A 13 14.87 -5.01 20.02
CA GLY A 13 15.04 -5.53 18.67
C GLY A 13 14.31 -6.81 18.33
N GLN A 14 12.99 -6.81 18.42
CA GLN A 14 12.18 -7.63 17.51
C GLN A 14 11.03 -6.77 16.99
N ALA A 15 11.35 -5.86 16.06
CA ALA A 15 10.33 -5.35 15.17
C ALA A 15 9.71 -6.57 14.47
N PRO A 16 8.38 -6.74 14.46
CA PRO A 16 7.76 -7.85 13.77
C PRO A 16 8.26 -7.82 12.33
N ALA A 17 8.89 -8.91 11.90
CA ALA A 17 9.15 -9.14 10.49
C ALA A 17 7.78 -9.04 9.83
N LEU A 18 7.54 -7.94 9.11
CA LEU A 18 6.35 -7.76 8.30
C LEU A 18 6.36 -8.92 7.34
N ALA A 19 5.59 -9.97 7.66
CA ALA A 19 5.49 -11.17 6.87
C ALA A 19 4.95 -10.72 5.52
N HIS A 20 5.87 -10.61 4.57
CA HIS A 20 5.63 -10.25 3.19
C HIS A 20 5.00 -11.48 2.56
N GLU A 21 3.73 -11.76 2.87
CA GLU A 21 2.91 -12.57 1.98
C GLU A 21 2.99 -11.84 0.64
N GLY A 22 3.76 -12.41 -0.29
CA GLY A 22 4.03 -11.81 -1.59
C GLY A 22 2.71 -11.66 -2.32
N GLU A 23 2.08 -10.50 -2.16
CA GLU A 23 0.83 -10.18 -2.84
C GLU A 23 1.13 -10.23 -4.33
N ALA A 24 0.34 -11.03 -5.05
CA ALA A 24 0.58 -11.23 -6.47
C ALA A 24 0.50 -9.88 -7.20
N ASP A 25 1.43 -9.68 -8.14
CA ASP A 25 1.68 -8.37 -8.73
C ASP A 25 0.43 -7.85 -9.46
N SER A 26 -0.08 -6.67 -9.09
CA SER A 26 -1.15 -5.98 -9.80
C SER A 26 -0.57 -4.84 -10.63
N PRO A 27 -1.25 -4.37 -11.71
CA PRO A 27 -0.83 -3.18 -12.42
C PRO A 27 -0.64 -1.96 -11.49
N CYS A 28 -1.52 -1.79 -10.50
CA CYS A 28 -1.38 -0.78 -9.44
C CYS A 28 -0.06 -0.90 -8.67
N LEU A 29 0.26 -2.11 -8.20
CA LEU A 29 1.46 -2.36 -7.39
C LEU A 29 2.75 -2.22 -8.22
N ARG A 30 2.73 -2.68 -9.47
CA ARG A 30 3.85 -2.53 -10.39
C ARG A 30 4.18 -1.06 -10.66
N VAL A 31 3.17 -0.22 -10.93
CA VAL A 31 3.38 1.23 -11.12
C VAL A 31 3.93 1.87 -9.84
N ALA A 32 3.42 1.47 -8.67
CA ALA A 32 3.95 1.97 -7.40
C ALA A 32 5.43 1.58 -7.20
N ARG A 33 5.81 0.35 -7.55
CA ARG A 33 7.20 -0.12 -7.49
C ARG A 33 8.12 0.67 -8.42
N GLU A 34 7.67 0.92 -9.65
CA GLU A 34 8.41 1.67 -10.67
C GLU A 34 8.62 3.14 -10.28
N ARG A 35 7.59 3.78 -9.71
CA ARG A 35 7.60 5.24 -9.44
C ARG A 35 7.99 5.60 -8.02
N VAL A 36 7.56 4.82 -7.03
CA VAL A 36 7.68 5.17 -5.60
C VAL A 36 8.81 4.39 -4.96
N THR A 37 8.82 3.07 -5.10
CA THR A 37 9.81 2.19 -4.42
C THR A 37 11.23 2.40 -4.94
N VAL A 38 11.42 2.91 -6.16
CA VAL A 38 12.76 3.26 -6.70
C VAL A 38 13.49 4.32 -5.87
N HIS A 39 12.76 5.18 -5.14
CA HIS A 39 13.33 6.21 -4.26
C HIS A 39 13.69 5.67 -2.87
N ALA A 40 13.31 4.43 -2.55
CA ALA A 40 13.28 3.95 -1.18
C ALA A 40 14.64 3.64 -0.57
N GLY A 41 15.66 3.33 -1.39
CA GLY A 41 16.95 2.83 -0.91
C GLY A 41 16.79 1.67 0.08
N ALA A 42 17.37 1.79 1.27
CA ALA A 42 17.25 0.78 2.35
C ALA A 42 15.82 0.55 2.87
N ARG A 43 14.84 1.41 2.49
CA ARG A 43 13.45 1.36 2.94
C ARG A 43 12.51 0.70 1.93
N ALA A 44 13.03 0.12 0.84
CA ALA A 44 12.24 -0.44 -0.26
C ALA A 44 11.13 -1.39 0.20
N GLN A 45 11.42 -2.27 1.15
CA GLN A 45 10.43 -3.21 1.67
C GLN A 45 9.25 -2.54 2.38
N VAL A 46 9.50 -1.43 3.10
CA VAL A 46 8.44 -0.71 3.80
C VAL A 46 7.58 0.07 2.82
N LEU A 47 8.19 0.71 1.81
CA LEU A 47 7.44 1.38 0.74
C LEU A 47 6.59 0.39 -0.04
N ASP A 48 7.14 -0.78 -0.35
CA ASP A 48 6.43 -1.84 -1.06
C ASP A 48 5.22 -2.35 -0.28
N TRP A 49 5.36 -2.50 1.05
CA TRP A 49 4.25 -2.87 1.91
C TRP A 49 3.12 -1.82 1.89
N HIS A 50 3.46 -0.52 2.01
CA HIS A 50 2.46 0.54 1.91
C HIS A 50 1.79 0.58 0.52
N ALA A 51 2.57 0.36 -0.55
CA ALA A 51 2.07 0.28 -1.91
C ALA A 51 1.04 -0.85 -2.07
N ALA A 52 1.39 -2.05 -1.62
CA ALA A 52 0.50 -3.21 -1.66
C ALA A 52 -0.78 -2.98 -0.84
N ALA A 53 -0.65 -2.46 0.38
CA ALA A 53 -1.78 -2.16 1.26
C ALA A 53 -2.75 -1.14 0.63
N SER A 54 -2.22 -0.08 0.02
CA SER A 54 -3.04 0.93 -0.67
C SER A 54 -3.76 0.35 -1.89
N CYS A 55 -3.07 -0.38 -2.77
CA CYS A 55 -3.70 -1.00 -3.94
C CYS A 55 -4.82 -1.98 -3.53
N LYS A 56 -4.57 -2.78 -2.49
CA LYS A 56 -5.57 -3.70 -1.93
C LYS A 56 -6.78 -2.97 -1.34
N GLY A 57 -6.54 -1.89 -0.58
CA GLY A 57 -7.60 -1.05 -0.02
C GLY A 57 -8.47 -0.43 -1.12
N SER A 58 -7.85 0.20 -2.12
CA SER A 58 -8.55 0.80 -3.27
C SER A 58 -9.37 -0.21 -4.06
N ARG A 59 -8.84 -1.44 -4.24
CA ARG A 59 -9.60 -2.55 -4.83
C ARG A 59 -10.87 -2.88 -4.04
N ALA A 60 -10.75 -3.00 -2.72
CA ALA A 60 -11.87 -3.35 -1.86
C ALA A 60 -12.96 -2.27 -1.89
N VAL A 61 -12.54 -0.99 -1.90
CA VAL A 61 -13.45 0.15 -2.08
C VAL A 61 -14.20 0.05 -3.40
N LEU A 62 -13.48 -0.16 -4.51
CA LEU A 62 -14.10 -0.24 -5.84
C LEU A 62 -15.05 -1.43 -5.94
N ALA A 63 -14.69 -2.58 -5.35
CA ALA A 63 -15.54 -3.76 -5.35
C ALA A 63 -16.83 -3.55 -4.54
N GLY A 64 -16.76 -2.77 -3.45
CA GLY A 64 -17.92 -2.43 -2.63
C GLY A 64 -18.86 -1.38 -3.21
N CYS A 65 -18.50 -0.74 -4.33
CA CYS A 65 -19.29 0.33 -4.94
C CYS A 65 -19.59 0.11 -6.43
N ASP A 66 -19.51 -1.14 -6.92
CA ASP A 66 -19.72 -1.45 -8.34
C ASP A 66 -21.11 -1.04 -8.88
N THR A 67 -22.14 -1.19 -8.04
CA THR A 67 -23.53 -0.82 -8.30
C THR A 67 -23.86 0.62 -7.88
N ALA A 68 -22.93 1.37 -7.30
CA ALA A 68 -23.18 2.73 -6.88
C ALA A 68 -23.37 3.65 -8.10
N PRO A 69 -24.30 4.63 -8.04
CA PRO A 69 -24.37 5.71 -9.03
C PRO A 69 -23.04 6.43 -9.16
N ASP A 70 -22.76 7.00 -10.34
CA ASP A 70 -21.46 7.60 -10.65
C ASP A 70 -21.05 8.71 -9.69
N GLU A 71 -21.99 9.57 -9.29
CA GLU A 71 -21.75 10.66 -8.32
C GLU A 71 -21.36 10.13 -6.94
N LEU A 72 -22.09 9.12 -6.43
CA LEU A 72 -21.78 8.48 -5.16
C LEU A 72 -20.45 7.73 -5.22
N ARG A 73 -20.16 7.07 -6.34
CA ARG A 73 -18.88 6.39 -6.54
C ARG A 73 -17.72 7.38 -6.55
N GLU A 74 -17.85 8.51 -7.22
CA GLU A 74 -16.81 9.54 -7.21
C GLU A 74 -16.55 10.04 -5.78
N GLU A 75 -17.59 10.28 -4.99
CA GLU A 75 -17.45 10.67 -3.59
C GLU A 75 -16.73 9.60 -2.76
N ILE A 76 -17.11 8.33 -2.93
CA ILE A 76 -16.45 7.19 -2.27
C ILE A 76 -14.98 7.11 -2.68
N CYS A 77 -14.67 7.15 -3.98
CA CYS A 77 -13.28 7.13 -4.47
C CYS A 77 -12.48 8.33 -3.91
N ARG A 78 -13.09 9.51 -3.80
CA ARG A 78 -12.43 10.70 -3.25
C ARG A 78 -12.11 10.53 -1.77
N ARG A 79 -13.04 9.99 -0.99
CA ARG A 79 -12.87 9.82 0.47
C ARG A 79 -11.93 8.66 0.80
N GLU A 80 -12.19 7.49 0.22
CA GLU A 80 -11.53 6.26 0.62
C GLU A 80 -10.20 6.02 -0.13
N VAL A 81 -10.13 6.38 -1.41
CA VAL A 81 -8.91 6.20 -2.22
C VAL A 81 -8.03 7.43 -2.15
N LEU A 82 -8.52 8.59 -2.59
CA LEU A 82 -7.70 9.81 -2.64
C LEU A 82 -7.29 10.26 -1.23
N ALA A 83 -8.24 10.59 -0.35
CA ALA A 83 -7.89 11.07 0.98
C ALA A 83 -7.28 9.96 1.85
N GLY A 84 -7.86 8.76 1.83
CA GLY A 84 -7.36 7.59 2.57
C GLY A 84 -5.90 7.26 2.26
N ALA A 85 -5.58 6.98 0.98
CA ALA A 85 -4.23 6.59 0.59
C ALA A 85 -3.22 7.75 0.75
N TYR A 86 -3.64 8.99 0.50
CA TYR A 86 -2.78 10.16 0.66
C TYR A 86 -2.33 10.33 2.12
N THR A 87 -3.27 10.23 3.06
CA THR A 87 -2.97 10.34 4.49
C THR A 87 -2.21 9.12 5.01
N SER A 88 -2.56 7.90 4.59
CA SER A 88 -1.94 6.68 5.10
C SER A 88 -0.54 6.40 4.54
N ALA A 89 -0.24 6.86 3.32
CA ALA A 89 1.04 6.60 2.66
C ALA A 89 1.83 7.89 2.45
N CYS A 90 1.32 8.83 1.64
CA CYS A 90 2.15 9.94 1.14
C CYS A 90 2.57 10.92 2.24
N VAL A 91 1.68 11.29 3.15
CA VAL A 91 2.04 12.14 4.30
C VAL A 91 3.10 11.46 5.18
N TYR A 92 2.94 10.15 5.42
CA TYR A 92 3.92 9.38 6.19
C TYR A 92 5.28 9.29 5.50
N PHE A 93 5.30 9.16 4.17
CA PHE A 93 6.54 9.18 3.39
C PHE A 93 7.24 10.53 3.52
N ARG A 94 6.50 11.63 3.39
CA ARG A 94 7.02 13.00 3.53
C ARG A 94 7.62 13.26 4.90
N ASP A 95 6.91 12.91 5.96
CA ASP A 95 7.23 13.38 7.30
C ASP A 95 8.13 12.42 8.09
N VAL A 96 8.13 11.13 7.75
CA VAL A 96 8.78 10.10 8.56
C VAL A 96 9.74 9.23 7.75
N LEU A 97 9.33 8.78 6.56
CA LEU A 97 9.95 7.61 5.97
C LEU A 97 10.93 7.92 4.83
N CYS A 98 10.48 8.58 3.77
CA CYS A 98 11.29 8.90 2.58
C CYS A 98 10.67 10.10 1.85
N PRO A 99 11.15 11.33 2.14
CA PRO A 99 10.58 12.54 1.54
C PRO A 99 10.63 12.55 0.01
N ASP A 100 11.68 11.98 -0.58
CA ASP A 100 11.85 11.90 -2.04
C ASP A 100 10.76 11.05 -2.73
N ALA A 101 10.10 10.16 -1.99
CA ALA A 101 8.99 9.35 -2.49
C ALA A 101 7.63 10.07 -2.43
N TYR A 102 7.56 11.29 -1.88
CA TYR A 102 6.31 12.01 -1.66
C TYR A 102 5.58 12.40 -2.95
N GLU A 103 6.23 13.14 -3.86
CA GLU A 103 5.59 13.54 -5.12
C GLU A 103 5.23 12.32 -5.98
N PRO A 104 6.11 11.31 -6.15
CA PRO A 104 5.73 10.06 -6.83
C PRO A 104 4.53 9.35 -6.19
N CYS A 105 4.45 9.34 -4.85
CA CYS A 105 3.31 8.76 -4.14
C CYS A 105 2.01 9.51 -4.45
N LYS A 106 2.06 10.84 -4.43
CA LYS A 106 0.91 11.69 -4.73
C LYS A 106 0.40 11.48 -6.15
N GLU A 107 1.29 11.45 -7.14
CA GLU A 107 0.93 11.16 -8.54
C GLU A 107 0.29 9.78 -8.67
N TRP A 108 0.86 8.76 -8.00
CA TRP A 108 0.32 7.42 -8.00
C TRP A 108 -1.06 7.34 -7.32
N VAL A 109 -1.27 7.98 -6.17
CA VAL A 109 -2.60 8.02 -5.50
C VAL A 109 -3.65 8.73 -6.37
N LEU A 110 -3.26 9.80 -7.09
CA LEU A 110 -4.15 10.44 -8.06
C LEU A 110 -4.52 9.48 -9.19
N GLU A 111 -3.58 8.68 -9.70
CA GLU A 111 -3.91 7.65 -10.69
C GLU A 111 -4.86 6.59 -10.12
N GLN A 112 -4.68 6.14 -8.86
CA GLN A 112 -5.63 5.22 -8.21
C GLN A 112 -7.04 5.83 -8.16
N TYR A 113 -7.16 7.11 -7.83
CA TYR A 113 -8.44 7.82 -7.79
C TYR A 113 -9.11 7.87 -9.17
N GLU A 114 -8.37 8.23 -10.22
CA GLU A 114 -8.89 8.27 -11.59
C GLU A 114 -9.35 6.87 -12.06
N ARG A 115 -8.57 5.83 -11.76
CA ARG A 115 -8.90 4.42 -12.07
C ARG A 115 -10.14 3.94 -11.33
N CYS A 116 -10.30 4.33 -10.05
CA CYS A 116 -11.48 4.04 -9.25
C CYS A 116 -12.75 4.65 -9.87
N LYS A 117 -12.71 5.94 -10.24
CA LYS A 117 -13.85 6.60 -10.92
C LYS A 117 -14.24 5.89 -12.21
N ALA A 118 -13.23 5.47 -12.99
CA ALA A 118 -13.37 4.78 -14.27
C ALA A 118 -13.82 3.31 -14.16
N LYS A 119 -14.01 2.77 -12.95
CA LYS A 119 -14.31 1.35 -12.70
C LYS A 119 -13.26 0.36 -13.22
N ASP A 120 -11.99 0.77 -13.25
CA ASP A 120 -10.90 -0.06 -13.76
C ASP A 120 -10.45 -1.12 -12.73
N MET A 121 -11.30 -2.12 -12.48
CA MET A 121 -11.04 -3.19 -11.51
C MET A 121 -9.82 -4.03 -11.88
N GLU A 122 -9.55 -4.21 -13.18
CA GLU A 122 -8.40 -4.98 -13.66
C GLU A 122 -7.08 -4.36 -13.23
N TRP A 123 -6.99 -3.02 -13.20
CA TRP A 123 -5.77 -2.33 -12.75
C TRP A 123 -5.40 -2.63 -11.30
N PHE A 124 -6.40 -2.89 -10.44
CA PHE A 124 -6.19 -3.25 -9.05
C PHE A 124 -6.08 -4.77 -8.81
N ARG A 125 -6.48 -5.59 -9.79
CA ARG A 125 -6.55 -7.04 -9.62
C ARG A 125 -5.12 -7.63 -9.59
N PRO A 126 -4.78 -8.41 -8.55
CA PRO A 126 -3.54 -9.19 -8.53
C PRO A 126 -3.48 -10.13 -9.73
N ALA A 127 -2.30 -10.30 -10.34
CA ALA A 127 -2.09 -11.38 -11.29
C ALA A 127 -2.46 -12.72 -10.62
N ARG A 128 -3.26 -13.55 -11.30
CA ARG A 128 -3.60 -14.88 -10.76
C ARG A 128 -2.32 -15.63 -10.40
N SER A 129 -2.30 -16.20 -9.20
CA SER A 129 -1.22 -17.08 -8.77
C SER A 129 -1.13 -18.29 -9.72
N ALA A 130 0.05 -18.91 -9.80
CA ALA A 130 0.21 -20.12 -10.60
C ALA A 130 -0.75 -21.25 -10.17
N ALA A 131 -1.13 -21.29 -8.90
CA ALA A 131 -2.09 -22.24 -8.34
C ALA A 131 -3.53 -22.00 -8.85
N GLU A 132 -3.97 -20.75 -8.95
CA GLU A 132 -5.30 -20.39 -9.46
C GLU A 132 -5.45 -20.65 -10.96
N ARG A 133 -4.35 -20.65 -11.72
CA ARG A 133 -4.34 -20.98 -13.15
C ARG A 133 -4.46 -22.48 -13.45
N GLN A 134 -4.20 -23.35 -12.47
CA GLN A 134 -4.24 -24.81 -12.64
C GLN A 134 -5.57 -25.43 -12.21
N ALA A 135 -6.50 -24.63 -11.68
CA ALA A 135 -7.81 -25.06 -11.20
C ALA A 135 -8.97 -24.85 -12.21
N GLU A 136 -8.66 -24.38 -13.44
CA GLU A 136 -9.56 -24.29 -14.60
C GLU A 136 -9.25 -25.41 -15.60
#